data_AF-A0AAW2TLZ4-F1
#
_entry.id   AF-A0AAW2TLZ4-F1
#
_cell.length_a   1.000
_cell.length_b   1.000
_cell.length_c   1.000
_cell.angle_alpha   90.00
_cell.angle_beta   90.00
_cell.angle_gamma   90.00
#
_symmetry.space_group_name_H-M   'P 1'
#
loop_
_entity.id
_entity.type
_entity.pdbx_description
1 polymer ?
#
loop_
_entity_poly.entity_id
_entity_poly.type
_entity_poly.pdbx_seq_one_letter_code
_entity_poly.pdbx_strand_id
1 'polypeptide(L)'
;MTMSWTSCSQWHTGRILARRICYIRKWLEDNQKIHSIILDAMTNDIQKQYDRLNNFPLIMLRMKEVFAVPDRHIRYAAIKAFFKTKMAEGSSVHSHGTKMLSLVEKFEDLKVGLNNDTYIDVILQSLPPPYDQYEWA
;
A
#
# COMPACT_ATOMS: atom_id res chain seq x y z
N MET A 1 46.82 34.16 -22.52
CA MET A 1 45.66 33.75 -23.33
C MET A 1 44.43 33.82 -22.43
N THR A 2 43.67 34.91 -22.47
CA THR A 2 42.47 35.09 -21.63
C THR A 2 41.26 34.56 -22.38
N MET A 3 40.64 33.49 -21.87
CA MET A 3 39.35 33.02 -22.42
C MET A 3 38.28 34.08 -22.14
N SER A 4 37.52 34.48 -23.16
CA SER A 4 36.43 35.43 -23.00
C SER A 4 35.32 34.85 -22.11
N TRP A 5 34.68 35.72 -21.31
CA TRP A 5 33.58 35.35 -20.41
C TRP A 5 32.44 34.60 -21.10
N THR A 6 32.17 34.94 -22.37
CA THR A 6 31.20 34.25 -23.22
C THR A 6 31.58 32.80 -23.50
N SER A 7 32.86 32.50 -23.70
CA SER A 7 33.36 31.15 -23.94
C SER A 7 33.25 30.28 -22.67
N CYS A 8 33.53 30.84 -21.49
CA CYS A 8 33.38 30.14 -20.21
C CYS A 8 31.92 29.79 -19.90
N SER A 9 31.00 30.75 -20.08
CA SER A 9 29.56 30.55 -19.87
C SER A 9 28.99 29.47 -20.79
N GLN A 10 29.27 29.53 -22.11
CA GLN A 10 28.86 28.49 -23.07
C GLN A 10 29.40 27.09 -22.72
N TRP A 11 30.64 27.00 -22.23
CA TRP A 11 31.22 25.73 -21.75
C TRP A 11 30.52 25.18 -20.51
N HIS A 12 30.14 26.04 -19.56
CA HIS A 12 29.38 25.62 -18.38
C HIS A 12 27.95 25.20 -18.75
N THR A 13 27.27 25.95 -19.61
CA THR A 13 25.95 25.58 -20.13
C THR A 13 26.00 24.26 -20.91
N GLY A 14 27.03 24.05 -21.73
CA GLY A 14 27.26 22.81 -22.46
C GLY A 14 27.48 21.60 -21.53
N ARG A 15 28.22 21.76 -20.44
CA ARG A 15 28.41 20.71 -19.43
C ARG A 15 27.13 20.39 -18.65
N ILE A 16 26.32 21.39 -18.32
CA ILE A 16 25.03 21.20 -17.64
C ILE A 16 24.05 20.45 -18.57
N LEU A 17 23.98 20.86 -19.84
CA LEU A 17 23.12 20.20 -20.82
C LEU A 17 23.55 18.75 -21.07
N ALA A 18 24.85 18.50 -21.21
CA ALA A 18 25.41 17.14 -21.36
C ALA A 18 25.09 16.24 -20.15
N ARG A 19 25.19 16.76 -18.92
CA ARG A 19 24.79 16.03 -17.70
C ARG A 19 23.31 15.69 -17.71
N ARG A 20 22.46 16.64 -18.11
CA ARG A 20 21.00 16.44 -18.18
C ARG A 20 20.62 15.41 -19.24
N ILE A 21 21.28 15.44 -20.40
CA ILE A 21 21.11 14.43 -21.45
C ILE A 21 21.55 13.04 -20.97
N CYS A 22 22.69 12.94 -20.28
CA CYS A 22 23.17 11.68 -19.72
C CYS A 22 22.20 11.12 -18.67
N TYR A 23 21.66 11.98 -17.80
CA TYR A 23 20.64 11.61 -16.81
C TYR A 23 19.36 11.10 -17.47
N ILE A 24 18.83 11.81 -18.47
CA ILE A 24 17.61 11.40 -19.19
C ILE A 24 17.81 10.05 -19.89
N ARG A 25 18.98 9.84 -20.51
CA ARG A 25 19.32 8.58 -21.18
C ARG A 25 19.35 7.42 -20.20
N LYS A 26 20.03 7.59 -19.06
CA LYS A 26 20.09 6.57 -18.01
C LYS A 26 18.70 6.24 -17.46
N TRP A 27 17.88 7.26 -17.20
CA TRP A 27 16.50 7.06 -16.76
C TRP A 27 15.67 6.27 -17.78
N LEU A 28 15.85 6.52 -19.08
CA LEU A 28 15.17 5.79 -20.14
C LEU A 28 15.61 4.32 -20.19
N GLU A 29 16.92 4.05 -20.09
CA GLU A 29 17.48 2.69 -20.06
C GLU A 29 16.98 1.89 -18.84
N ASP A 30 16.96 2.51 -17.66
CA ASP A 30 16.49 1.85 -16.43
C ASP A 30 14.99 1.54 -16.51
N ASN A 31 14.18 2.44 -17.07
CA ASN A 31 12.75 2.17 -17.30
C ASN A 31 12.52 1.06 -18.32
N GLN A 32 13.30 1.00 -19.39
CA GLN A 32 13.19 -0.08 -20.37
C GLN A 32 13.50 -1.45 -19.75
N LYS A 33 14.50 -1.53 -18.87
CA LYS A 33 14.83 -2.76 -18.13
C LYS A 33 13.70 -3.17 -17.19
N ILE A 34 13.17 -2.23 -16.41
CA ILE A 34 12.04 -2.49 -15.51
C ILE A 34 10.82 -2.95 -16.31
N HIS A 35 10.55 -2.35 -17.47
CA HIS A 35 9.48 -2.77 -18.36
C HIS A 35 9.64 -4.21 -18.84
N SER A 36 10.85 -4.60 -19.28
CA SER A 36 11.14 -5.97 -19.71
C SER A 36 10.92 -6.98 -18.58
N ILE A 37 11.45 -6.71 -17.39
CA ILE A 37 11.32 -7.60 -16.22
C ILE A 37 9.85 -7.80 -15.85
N ILE A 38 9.08 -6.72 -15.88
CA ILE A 38 7.66 -6.74 -15.58
C ILE A 38 6.88 -7.55 -16.62
N LEU A 39 7.15 -7.36 -17.92
CA LEU A 39 6.49 -8.13 -18.98
C LEU A 39 6.85 -9.63 -18.91
N ASP A 40 8.11 -9.96 -18.63
CA ASP A 40 8.57 -11.35 -18.49
C ASP A 40 7.94 -12.04 -17.26
N ALA A 41 7.63 -11.28 -16.21
CA ALA A 41 6.95 -11.79 -15.01
C ALA A 41 5.44 -11.99 -15.19
N MET A 42 4.85 -11.51 -16.30
CA MET A 42 3.42 -11.63 -16.59
C MET A 42 3.09 -12.93 -17.34
N THR A 43 1.94 -13.54 -17.04
CA THR A 43 1.41 -14.66 -17.83
C THR A 43 0.95 -14.19 -19.22
N ASN A 44 1.00 -15.09 -20.21
CA ASN A 44 0.76 -14.80 -21.64
C ASN A 44 -0.54 -14.02 -21.95
N ASP A 45 -1.60 -14.24 -21.17
CA ASP A 45 -2.90 -13.58 -21.38
C ASP A 45 -2.89 -12.10 -20.98
N ILE A 46 -2.09 -11.76 -19.97
CA ILE A 46 -1.88 -10.40 -19.49
C ILE A 46 -0.96 -9.69 -20.50
N GLN A 47 0.16 -10.30 -20.87
CA GLN A 47 1.13 -9.74 -21.82
C GLN A 47 0.49 -9.26 -23.13
N LYS A 48 -0.42 -10.06 -23.73
CA LYS A 48 -1.16 -9.69 -24.96
C LYS A 48 -2.05 -8.45 -24.83
N GLN A 49 -2.56 -8.15 -23.62
CA GLN A 49 -3.33 -6.93 -23.37
C GLN A 49 -2.44 -5.69 -23.23
N TYR A 50 -1.21 -5.87 -22.72
CA TYR A 50 -0.28 -4.78 -22.44
C TYR A 50 0.71 -4.48 -23.59
N ASP A 51 0.94 -5.41 -24.51
CA ASP A 51 1.74 -5.18 -25.74
C ASP A 51 1.23 -4.01 -26.60
N ARG A 52 -0.05 -3.65 -26.46
CA ARG A 52 -0.68 -2.52 -27.18
C ARG A 52 -0.52 -1.18 -26.47
N LEU A 53 -0.06 -1.18 -25.22
CA LEU A 53 0.08 0.00 -24.37
C LEU A 53 1.55 0.43 -24.34
N ASN A 54 2.04 1.11 -25.37
CA ASN A 54 3.43 1.62 -25.46
C ASN A 54 3.83 2.70 -24.42
N ASN A 55 3.09 2.82 -23.30
CA ASN A 55 3.27 3.87 -22.30
C ASN A 55 3.50 3.24 -20.92
N PHE A 56 4.78 3.13 -20.53
CA PHE A 56 5.23 2.56 -19.27
C PHE A 56 4.48 3.11 -18.02
N PRO A 57 4.28 4.44 -17.87
CA PRO A 57 3.42 5.00 -16.83
C PRO A 57 2.01 4.41 -16.78
N LEU A 58 1.38 4.17 -17.94
CA LEU A 58 0.02 3.63 -18.03
C LEU A 58 0.00 2.14 -17.66
N ILE A 59 1.01 1.38 -18.06
CA ILE A 59 1.20 -0.01 -17.66
C ILE A 59 1.37 -0.11 -16.13
N MET A 60 2.25 0.70 -15.55
CA MET A 60 2.45 0.74 -14.09
C MET A 60 1.19 1.15 -13.35
N LEU A 61 0.47 2.16 -13.85
CA LEU A 61 -0.80 2.60 -13.25
C LEU A 61 -1.83 1.46 -13.25
N ARG A 62 -1.99 0.78 -14.38
CA ARG A 62 -2.89 -0.37 -14.51
C ARG A 62 -2.49 -1.54 -13.63
N MET A 63 -1.20 -1.83 -13.52
CA MET A 63 -0.71 -2.87 -12.60
C MET A 63 -1.02 -2.49 -11.16
N LYS A 64 -0.82 -1.22 -10.79
CA LYS A 64 -1.23 -0.73 -9.48
C LYS A 64 -2.74 -0.87 -9.28
N GLU A 65 -3.57 -0.61 -10.29
CA GLU A 65 -5.03 -0.79 -10.19
C GLU A 65 -5.45 -2.26 -10.04
N VAL A 66 -4.78 -3.19 -10.73
CA VAL A 66 -5.12 -4.63 -10.74
C VAL A 66 -4.55 -5.37 -9.52
N PHE A 67 -3.33 -5.01 -9.11
CA PHE A 67 -2.61 -5.69 -8.01
C PHE A 67 -2.65 -4.95 -6.68
N ALA A 68 -3.02 -3.66 -6.66
CA ALA A 68 -3.58 -3.13 -5.43
C ALA A 68 -4.92 -3.84 -5.26
N VAL A 69 -4.93 -4.90 -4.45
CA VAL A 69 -6.18 -5.38 -3.84
C VAL A 69 -6.90 -4.11 -3.40
N PRO A 70 -8.09 -3.77 -3.93
CA PRO A 70 -8.64 -2.46 -3.68
C PRO A 70 -8.68 -2.29 -2.18
N ASP A 71 -8.02 -1.27 -1.62
CA ASP A 71 -7.89 -1.10 -0.17
C ASP A 71 -9.25 -1.26 0.54
N ARG A 72 -10.34 -0.95 -0.19
CA ARG A 72 -11.72 -1.25 0.16
C ARG A 72 -12.01 -2.71 0.52
N HIS A 73 -11.58 -3.71 -0.25
CA HIS A 73 -11.82 -5.13 0.06
C HIS A 73 -11.07 -5.59 1.29
N ILE A 74 -9.80 -5.18 1.46
CA ILE A 74 -9.01 -5.52 2.66
C ILE A 74 -9.62 -4.84 3.89
N ARG A 75 -9.94 -3.54 3.79
CA ARG A 75 -10.67 -2.81 4.84
C ARG A 75 -11.97 -3.47 5.19
N TYR A 76 -12.79 -3.81 4.20
CA TYR A 76 -14.06 -4.49 4.42
C TYR A 76 -13.88 -5.84 5.10
N ALA A 77 -12.89 -6.63 4.69
CA ALA A 77 -12.61 -7.93 5.30
C ALA A 77 -12.18 -7.78 6.77
N ALA A 78 -11.30 -6.81 7.08
CA ALA A 78 -10.87 -6.51 8.44
C ALA A 78 -12.03 -6.02 9.31
N ILE A 79 -12.83 -5.07 8.82
CA ILE A 79 -14.02 -4.55 9.50
C ILE A 79 -14.99 -5.71 9.77
N LYS A 80 -15.28 -6.52 8.76
CA LYS A 80 -16.17 -7.69 8.90
C LYS A 80 -15.63 -8.68 9.92
N ALA A 81 -14.33 -8.93 9.96
CA ALA A 81 -13.72 -9.83 10.94
C ALA A 81 -13.87 -9.28 12.37
N PHE A 82 -13.63 -7.98 12.57
CA PHE A 82 -13.78 -7.33 13.87
C PHE A 82 -15.22 -7.44 14.40
N PHE A 83 -16.21 -7.04 13.61
CA PHE A 83 -17.62 -7.10 14.03
C PHE A 83 -18.16 -8.53 14.20
N LYS A 84 -17.57 -9.52 13.52
CA LYS A 84 -17.98 -10.93 13.64
C LYS A 84 -17.24 -11.71 14.71
N THR A 85 -16.13 -11.18 15.24
CA THR A 85 -15.35 -11.90 16.24
C THR A 85 -16.13 -11.93 17.55
N LYS A 86 -16.40 -13.14 18.04
CA LYS A 86 -17.01 -13.41 19.34
C LYS A 86 -16.05 -14.28 20.14
N MET A 87 -15.99 -14.05 21.44
CA MET A 87 -15.24 -14.88 22.36
C MET A 87 -15.97 -16.22 22.49
N ALA A 88 -15.23 -17.32 22.38
CA ALA A 88 -15.79 -18.64 22.59
C ALA A 88 -16.10 -18.84 24.08
N GLU A 89 -17.19 -19.53 24.40
CA GLU A 89 -17.53 -19.86 25.78
C GLU A 89 -16.40 -20.70 26.42
N GLY A 90 -16.02 -20.35 27.66
CA GLY A 90 -14.90 -20.98 28.37
C GLY A 90 -13.49 -20.60 27.88
N SER A 91 -13.36 -19.72 26.87
CA SER A 91 -12.04 -19.22 26.43
C SER A 91 -11.53 -18.04 27.27
N SER A 92 -10.22 -17.80 27.25
CA SER A 92 -9.59 -16.72 28.02
C SER A 92 -9.93 -15.35 27.44
N VAL A 93 -10.47 -14.46 28.30
CA VAL A 93 -10.71 -13.04 27.99
C VAL A 93 -9.42 -12.35 27.53
N HIS A 94 -8.27 -12.69 28.10
CA HIS A 94 -6.99 -12.12 27.70
C HIS A 94 -6.64 -12.49 26.26
N SER A 95 -6.71 -13.78 25.92
CA SER A 95 -6.44 -14.26 24.55
C SER A 95 -7.37 -13.61 23.52
N HIS A 96 -8.65 -13.48 23.87
CA HIS A 96 -9.64 -12.80 23.04
C HIS A 96 -9.34 -11.30 22.90
N GLY A 97 -8.99 -10.62 23.99
CA GLY A 97 -8.60 -9.21 24.00
C GLY A 97 -7.38 -8.94 23.11
N THR A 98 -6.34 -9.77 23.17
CA THR A 98 -5.17 -9.67 22.27
C THR A 98 -5.58 -9.82 20.81
N LYS A 99 -6.48 -10.75 20.49
CA LYS A 99 -6.99 -10.93 19.13
C LYS A 99 -7.77 -9.69 18.64
N MET A 100 -8.65 -9.13 19.47
CA MET A 100 -9.39 -7.92 19.15
C MET A 100 -8.45 -6.72 18.97
N LEU A 101 -7.43 -6.57 19.83
CA LEU A 101 -6.42 -5.52 19.72
C LEU A 101 -5.65 -5.60 18.40
N SER A 102 -5.23 -6.81 17.99
CA SER A 102 -4.53 -7.00 16.71
C SER A 102 -5.38 -6.62 15.48
N LEU A 103 -6.72 -6.66 15.60
CA LEU A 103 -7.63 -6.19 14.55
C LEU A 103 -7.74 -4.67 14.55
N VAL A 104 -7.68 -4.02 15.72
CA VAL A 104 -7.65 -2.57 15.87
C VAL A 104 -6.34 -1.99 15.32
N GLU A 105 -5.19 -2.59 15.63
CA GLU A 105 -3.89 -2.19 15.07
C GLU A 105 -3.89 -2.25 13.54
N LYS A 106 -4.49 -3.31 12.95
CA LYS A 106 -4.68 -3.41 11.50
C LYS A 106 -5.53 -2.29 10.91
N PHE A 107 -6.41 -1.67 11.68
CA PHE A 107 -7.19 -0.53 11.21
C PHE A 107 -6.36 0.74 11.06
N GLU A 108 -5.33 0.92 11.87
CA GLU A 108 -4.38 2.02 11.71
C GLU A 108 -3.61 1.90 10.39
N ASP A 109 -3.09 0.71 10.10
CA ASP A 109 -2.40 0.40 8.84
C ASP A 109 -3.30 0.64 7.61
N LEU A 110 -4.58 0.27 7.74
CA LEU A 110 -5.57 0.38 6.69
C LEU A 110 -6.28 1.75 6.65
N LYS A 111 -5.92 2.68 7.54
CA LYS A 111 -6.51 4.03 7.67
C LYS A 111 -8.05 3.98 7.81
N VAL A 112 -8.54 3.04 8.61
CA VAL A 112 -9.96 2.93 8.95
C VAL A 112 -10.25 3.85 10.14
N GLY A 113 -11.04 4.90 9.92
CA GLY A 113 -11.39 5.88 10.95
C GLY A 113 -12.67 5.51 11.71
N LEU A 114 -12.57 4.58 12.67
CA LEU A 114 -13.65 4.35 13.64
C LEU A 114 -13.36 5.14 14.93
N ASN A 115 -14.43 5.52 15.63
CA ASN A 115 -14.30 6.20 16.92
C ASN A 115 -13.84 5.21 18.00
N ASN A 116 -13.10 5.70 18.99
CA ASN A 116 -12.64 4.88 20.11
C ASN A 116 -13.79 4.18 20.85
N ASP A 117 -14.91 4.88 21.03
CA ASP A 117 -16.11 4.32 21.66
C ASP A 117 -16.65 3.12 20.87
N THR A 118 -16.59 3.17 19.53
CA THR A 118 -17.00 2.06 18.67
C THR A 118 -16.11 0.83 18.86
N TYR A 119 -14.81 1.01 19.08
CA TYR A 119 -13.94 -0.12 19.40
C TYR A 119 -14.32 -0.76 20.73
N ILE A 120 -14.55 0.05 21.75
CA ILE A 120 -14.94 -0.39 23.09
C ILE A 120 -16.28 -1.15 23.02
N ASP A 121 -17.29 -0.57 22.39
CA ASP A 121 -18.63 -1.17 22.27
C ASP A 121 -18.59 -2.54 21.59
N VAL A 122 -17.82 -2.68 20.50
CA VAL A 122 -17.71 -3.94 19.77
C VAL A 122 -16.92 -4.98 20.57
N ILE A 123 -15.88 -4.57 21.29
CA ILE A 123 -15.14 -5.47 22.20
C ILE A 123 -16.07 -5.98 23.31
N LEU A 124 -16.84 -5.10 23.95
CA LEU A 124 -17.80 -5.49 24.98
C LEU A 124 -18.88 -6.44 24.43
N GLN A 125 -19.46 -6.12 23.27
CA GLN A 125 -20.45 -6.98 22.61
C GLN A 125 -19.89 -8.34 22.15
N SER A 126 -18.57 -8.48 22.04
CA SER A 126 -17.94 -9.73 21.60
C SER A 126 -17.81 -10.76 22.71
N LEU A 127 -17.98 -10.37 23.97
CA LEU A 127 -17.93 -11.24 25.13
C LEU A 127 -19.27 -12.00 25.31
N PRO A 128 -19.26 -13.23 25.86
CA PRO A 128 -20.47 -13.97 26.20
C PRO A 128 -21.20 -13.36 27.42
N PRO A 129 -22.54 -13.42 27.49
CA PRO A 129 -23.30 -13.05 28.67
C PRO A 129 -23.33 -14.18 29.73
N PRO A 130 -23.29 -13.92 31.06
CA PRO A 130 -22.91 -12.71 31.78
C PRO A 130 -21.58 -12.83 32.56
N TYR A 131 -20.71 -11.84 32.34
CA TYR A 131 -19.89 -11.23 33.39
C TYR A 131 -20.70 -10.17 34.20
N ASP A 132 -22.04 -10.19 34.10
CA ASP A 132 -22.98 -9.48 34.99
C ASP A 132 -23.16 -10.18 36.36
N GLN A 133 -22.33 -11.19 36.68
CA GLN A 133 -22.48 -12.03 37.87
C GLN A 133 -21.88 -11.47 39.18
N TYR A 134 -21.49 -10.19 39.21
CA TYR A 134 -21.20 -9.52 40.50
C TYR A 134 -22.44 -8.83 41.04
N GLU A 135 -23.50 -9.62 41.25
CA GLU A 135 -24.48 -9.31 42.30
C GLU A 135 -23.74 -9.51 43.62
N TRP A 136 -23.40 -8.42 44.28
CA TRP A 136 -22.78 -8.42 45.59
C TRP A 136 -23.71 -9.14 46.57
N ALA A 137 -23.32 -10.33 46.99
CA ALA A 137 -23.79 -10.96 48.22
C ALA A 137 -22.81 -10.62 49.34
#